data_AF-A0A5J9WHN4-F1
#
_entry.id   AF-A0A5J9WHN4-F1
#
_cell.length_a   1.000
_cell.length_b   1.000
_cell.length_c   1.000
_cell.angle_alpha   90.00
_cell.angle_beta   90.00
_cell.angle_gamma   90.00
#
_symmetry.space_group_name_H-M   'P 1'
#
loop_
_entity.id
_entity.type
_entity.pdbx_description
1 polymer ?
#
loop_
_entity_poly.entity_id
_entity_poly.type
_entity_poly.pdbx_seq_one_letter_code
_entity_poly.pdbx_strand_id
1 'polypeptide(L)'
;MDIKGRLSIPTRKDFVTRDHNQRDASFPVYEGEGTSTEDNYLLGTFKISGLPPAPKGAIKFEVTFDIDANGVLKKSILSMMKVYGLGQS
;
A
#
# COMPACT_ATOMS: atom_id res chain seq x y z
N MET A 1 4.94 30.82 6.61
CA MET A 1 5.05 30.48 5.18
C MET A 1 3.63 30.24 4.71
N ASP A 2 3.08 31.23 4.00
CA ASP A 2 1.68 31.27 3.60
C ASP A 2 1.49 30.36 2.39
N ILE A 3 0.85 29.21 2.58
CA ILE A 3 0.58 28.22 1.52
C ILE A 3 -0.92 28.25 1.19
N LYS A 4 -1.28 29.14 0.26
CA LYS A 4 -2.53 29.07 -0.47
C LYS A 4 -2.63 27.72 -1.19
N GLY A 5 -3.56 26.88 -0.74
CA GLY A 5 -4.16 25.81 -1.55
C GLY A 5 -3.69 24.39 -1.21
N ARG A 6 -4.48 23.70 -0.38
CA ARG A 6 -4.78 22.25 -0.45
C ARG A 6 -3.65 21.36 -0.98
N LEU A 7 -2.63 21.12 -0.17
CA LEU A 7 -1.66 20.07 -0.46
C LEU A 7 -2.26 18.73 -0.05
N SER A 8 -2.71 17.94 -1.02
CA SER A 8 -2.75 16.49 -0.89
C SER A 8 -1.36 16.03 -0.45
N ILE A 9 -1.23 15.34 0.66
CA ILE A 9 0.05 14.75 1.08
C ILE A 9 0.07 13.32 0.51
N PRO A 10 0.70 13.06 -0.66
CA PRO A 10 0.81 11.71 -1.16
C PRO A 10 1.72 10.92 -0.22
N THR A 11 1.14 9.98 0.52
CA THR A 11 1.92 9.03 1.32
C THR A 11 2.14 7.78 0.48
N ARG A 12 3.40 7.52 0.09
CA ARG A 12 3.81 6.35 -0.67
C ARG A 12 4.44 5.31 0.24
N LYS A 13 3.99 4.06 0.13
CA LYS A 13 4.58 2.93 0.85
C LYS A 13 4.74 1.72 -0.05
N ASP A 14 5.94 1.15 -0.03
CA ASP A 14 6.28 -0.05 -0.78
C ASP A 14 6.07 -1.30 0.07
N PHE A 15 5.46 -2.32 -0.51
CA PHE A 15 5.26 -3.64 0.08
C PHE A 15 5.78 -4.72 -0.88
N VAL A 16 6.06 -5.91 -0.34
CA VAL A 16 6.46 -7.08 -1.12
C VAL A 16 5.72 -8.32 -0.66
N THR A 17 5.68 -9.36 -1.51
CA THR A 17 5.14 -10.68 -1.09
C THR A 17 5.92 -11.23 0.10
N ARG A 18 5.20 -11.80 1.06
CA ARG A 18 5.74 -12.33 2.32
C ARG A 18 6.06 -13.82 2.24
N ASP A 19 5.52 -14.52 1.25
CA ASP A 19 5.65 -15.96 1.05
C ASP A 19 6.02 -16.33 -0.39
N HIS A 20 6.58 -17.53 -0.56
CA HIS A 20 6.80 -18.12 -1.89
C HIS A 20 5.47 -18.50 -2.52
N ASN A 21 5.31 -18.20 -3.81
CA ASN A 21 4.10 -18.49 -4.58
C ASN A 21 2.82 -17.93 -3.93
N GLN A 22 2.94 -16.83 -3.18
CA GLN A 22 1.81 -16.13 -2.59
C GLN A 22 0.79 -15.76 -3.69
N ARG A 23 -0.44 -16.25 -3.57
CA ARG A 23 -1.51 -16.07 -4.58
C ARG A 23 -2.38 -14.85 -4.33
N ASP A 24 -2.45 -14.41 -3.08
CA ASP A 24 -3.32 -13.35 -2.63
C ASP A 24 -2.57 -12.40 -1.68
N ALA A 25 -2.77 -11.10 -1.85
CA ALA A 25 -2.25 -10.06 -0.96
C ALA A 25 -3.40 -9.18 -0.48
N SER A 26 -3.42 -8.89 0.83
CA SER A 26 -4.40 -8.02 1.46
C SER A 26 -3.69 -6.84 2.11
N PHE A 27 -4.24 -5.64 1.88
CA PHE A 27 -3.73 -4.37 2.38
C PHE A 27 -4.83 -3.69 3.18
N PRO A 28 -4.91 -3.95 4.49
CA PRO A 28 -5.84 -3.24 5.37
C PRO A 28 -5.36 -1.81 5.56
N VAL A 29 -6.30 -0.86 5.58
CA VAL A 29 -6.04 0.58 5.75
C VAL A 29 -6.75 1.02 7.02
N TYR A 30 -5.96 1.59 7.93
CA TYR A 30 -6.43 2.06 9.23
C TYR A 30 -6.29 3.58 9.33
N GLU A 31 -7.19 4.21 10.08
CA GLU A 31 -7.15 5.62 10.47
C GLU A 31 -7.11 5.74 12.01
N GLY A 32 -6.20 6.56 12.51
CA GLY A 32 -6.05 6.84 13.94
C GLY A 32 -4.61 7.15 14.32
N GLU A 33 -4.40 7.56 15.59
CA GLU A 33 -3.09 7.91 16.15
C GLU A 33 -2.48 6.78 16.99
N GLY A 34 -3.15 5.62 17.05
CA GLY A 34 -2.72 4.46 17.83
C GLY A 34 -1.43 3.85 17.29
N THR A 35 -0.57 3.37 18.18
CA THR A 35 0.69 2.70 17.80
C THR A 35 0.49 1.31 17.20
N SER A 36 -0.69 0.73 17.44
CA SER A 36 -1.06 -0.63 17.06
C SER A 36 -2.27 -0.60 16.15
N THR A 37 -2.41 -1.57 15.25
CA THR A 37 -3.58 -1.66 14.35
C THR A 37 -4.90 -1.89 15.08
N GLU A 38 -4.85 -2.42 16.31
CA GLU A 38 -6.02 -2.69 17.16
C GLU A 38 -6.61 -1.40 17.75
N ASP A 39 -5.77 -0.36 17.90
CA ASP A 39 -6.14 0.94 18.45
C ASP A 39 -6.68 1.89 17.39
N ASN A 40 -6.67 1.47 16.12
CA ASN A 40 -7.03 2.30 14.96
C ASN A 40 -8.28 1.77 14.27
N TYR A 41 -9.01 2.66 13.59
CA TYR A 41 -10.24 2.33 12.88
C TYR A 41 -9.95 1.77 11.49
N LEU A 42 -10.45 0.58 11.17
CA LEU A 42 -10.31 -0.01 9.84
C LEU A 42 -11.23 0.72 8.85
N LEU A 43 -10.63 1.46 7.92
CA LEU A 43 -11.35 2.12 6.83
C LEU A 43 -11.73 1.14 5.71
N GLY A 44 -10.93 0.11 5.51
CA GLY A 44 -11.19 -0.90 4.49
C GLY A 44 -10.00 -1.79 4.21
N THR A 45 -10.17 -2.72 3.28
CA THR A 45 -9.09 -3.64 2.86
C THR A 45 -9.08 -3.78 1.35
N PHE A 46 -7.92 -3.50 0.76
CA PHE A 46 -7.68 -3.80 -0.65
C PHE A 46 -7.17 -5.24 -0.77
N LYS A 47 -7.70 -5.99 -1.73
CA LYS A 47 -7.26 -7.36 -2.00
C LYS A 47 -6.82 -7.47 -3.45
N ILE A 48 -5.66 -8.08 -3.65
CA ILE A 48 -5.21 -8.54 -4.96
C ILE A 48 -5.17 -10.06 -4.89
N SER A 49 -5.96 -10.71 -5.74
CA SER A 49 -5.93 -12.15 -5.94
C SER A 49 -5.30 -12.49 -7.28
N GLY A 50 -4.90 -13.75 -7.45
CA GLY A 50 -4.35 -14.25 -8.72
C GLY A 50 -2.92 -13.77 -9.01
N LEU A 51 -2.13 -13.46 -7.96
CA LEU A 51 -0.73 -13.13 -8.11
C LEU A 51 0.03 -14.28 -8.80
N PRO A 52 0.90 -13.99 -9.78
CA PRO A 52 1.69 -15.02 -10.44
C PRO A 52 2.59 -15.73 -9.40
N PRO A 53 2.84 -17.05 -9.55
CA PRO A 53 3.81 -17.75 -8.70
C PRO A 53 5.19 -17.09 -8.83
N ALA A 54 5.77 -16.71 -7.70
CA ALA A 54 7.07 -16.04 -7.64
C ALA A 54 7.72 -16.28 -6.27
N PRO A 55 9.06 -16.15 -6.16
CA PRO A 55 9.72 -16.16 -4.88
C PRO A 55 9.19 -15.06 -3.93
N LYS A 56 9.31 -15.30 -2.63
CA LYS A 56 9.10 -14.27 -1.62
C LYS A 56 9.87 -13.00 -1.96
N GLY A 57 9.23 -11.84 -1.87
CA GLY A 57 9.85 -10.54 -2.13
C GLY A 57 9.92 -10.12 -3.61
N ALA A 58 9.63 -11.02 -4.57
CA ALA A 58 9.81 -10.74 -5.99
C ALA A 58 8.72 -9.81 -6.56
N ILE A 59 7.48 -9.91 -6.05
CA ILE A 59 6.39 -9.02 -6.46
C ILE A 59 6.38 -7.84 -5.49
N LYS A 60 6.43 -6.62 -6.05
CA LYS A 60 6.34 -5.38 -5.28
C LYS A 60 4.99 -4.72 -5.49
N PHE A 61 4.52 -4.05 -4.46
CA PHE A 61 3.31 -3.26 -4.49
C PHE A 61 3.65 -1.86 -4.03
N GLU A 62 3.10 -0.88 -4.74
CA GLU A 62 3.15 0.51 -4.35
C GLU A 62 1.75 0.92 -3.93
N VAL A 63 1.63 1.42 -2.71
CA VAL A 63 0.39 2.02 -2.22
C VAL A 63 0.61 3.51 -2.07
N THR A 64 -0.26 4.28 -2.72
CA THR A 64 -0.30 5.74 -2.61
C THR A 64 -1.62 6.16 -1.99
N PHE A 65 -1.55 6.95 -0.92
CA PHE A 65 -2.68 7.57 -0.25
C PHE A 65 -2.71 9.06 -0.56
N ASP A 66 -3.86 9.56 -1.00
CA ASP A 66 -4.15 10.97 -1.13
C ASP A 66 -4.95 11.43 0.09
N ILE A 67 -4.28 12.15 0.98
CA ILE A 67 -4.83 12.68 2.22
C ILE A 67 -4.92 14.19 2.07
N ASP A 68 -6.11 14.75 2.31
CA ASP A 68 -6.30 16.20 2.26
C ASP A 68 -5.70 16.91 3.49
N ALA A 69 -5.67 18.24 3.46
CA ALA A 69 -5.08 19.05 4.52
C ALA A 69 -5.76 18.90 5.90
N ASN A 70 -6.95 18.29 5.97
CA ASN A 70 -7.66 18.02 7.22
C ASN A 70 -7.38 16.59 7.74
N GLY A 71 -6.50 15.83 7.07
CA GLY A 71 -6.23 14.43 7.41
C GLY A 71 -7.24 13.45 6.83
N VAL A 72 -8.18 13.90 5.98
CA VAL A 72 -9.21 13.01 5.43
C VAL A 72 -8.67 12.29 4.18
N LEU A 73 -8.71 10.96 4.21
CA LEU A 73 -8.37 10.11 3.06
C LEU A 73 -9.37 10.33 1.92
N LYS A 74 -8.89 10.81 0.77
CA LYS A 74 -9.71 10.99 -0.44
C LYS A 74 -9.63 9.82 -1.38
N LYS A 75 -8.43 9.28 -1.58
CA LYS A 75 -8.17 8.24 -2.57
C LYS A 75 -7.02 7.36 -2.13
N SER A 76 -7.16 6.06 -2.38
CA SER A 76 -6.08 5.09 -2.25
C SER A 76 -5.86 4.43 -3.59
N ILE A 77 -4.62 4.40 -4.06
CA ILE A 77 -4.22 3.74 -5.29
C ILE A 77 -3.25 2.62 -4.92
N LEU A 78 -3.54 1.41 -5.38
CA LEU A 78 -2.69 0.25 -5.24
C LEU A 78 -2.21 -0.15 -6.64
N SER A 79 -0.89 -0.11 -6.86
CA SER A 79 -0.25 -0.53 -8.09
C SER A 79 0.62 -1.76 -7.83
N MET A 80 0.42 -2.81 -8.63
CA MET A 80 1.31 -3.97 -8.62
C MET A 80 2.46 -3.73 -9.59
N MET A 81 3.66 -3.60 -9.06
CA MET A 81 4.88 -3.49 -9.84
C MET A 81 5.53 -4.87 -9.94
N LYS A 82 5.53 -5.45 -11.13
CA LYS A 82 6.30 -6.67 -11.38
C LYS A 82 7.77 -6.28 -11.49
N VAL A 83 8.59 -6.72 -10.54
CA VAL A 83 10.04 -6.60 -10.64
C VAL A 83 10.58 -7.93 -11.14
N TYR A 84 10.77 -8.03 -12.44
CA TYR A 84 11.56 -9.11 -13.04
C TYR A 84 13.03 -8.67 -13.07
N GLY A 85 13.86 -9.22 -12.19
CA GLY A 85 15.33 -9.04 -12.18
C GLY A 85 15.92 -9.66 -10.92
N LEU A 86 16.99 -10.45 -10.91
CA LEU A 86 18.05 -10.75 -11.86
C LEU A 86 18.37 -12.27 -11.76
N GLY A 87 18.69 -12.92 -12.88
CA GLY A 87 19.22 -14.28 -12.89
C GLY A 87 18.18 -15.37 -13.03
N GLN A 88 17.60 -15.51 -14.22
CA GLN A 88 17.33 -16.86 -14.72
C GLN A 88 18.69 -17.36 -15.23
N SER A 89 19.37 -18.18 -14.42
CA SER A 89 20.41 -19.10 -14.89
C SER A 89 19.84 -20.49 -14.95
#